data_AF-A0A1Q9S880-F1
#
_entry.id   AF-A0A1Q9S880-F1
#
_cell.length_a   1.000
_cell.length_b   1.000
_cell.length_c   1.000
_cell.angle_alpha   90.00
_cell.angle_beta   90.00
_cell.angle_gamma   90.00
#
_symmetry.space_group_name_H-M   'P 1'
#
loop_
_entity.id
_entity.type
_entity.pdbx_description
1 polymer ?
#
loop_
_entity_poly.entity_id
_entity_poly.type
_entity_poly.pdbx_seq_one_letter_code
_entity_poly.pdbx_strand_id
1 'polypeptide(L)' 'MQSELINPHTGTPAPAGDVVAHLLAHLHPVLTEHAEHETVEPVLTSILQEGTGAHRQRQACRTENNLSTILHAALPATP' A
#
# COMPACT_ATOMS: atom_id res chain seq x y z
N MET A 1 -5.68 7.89 8.25
CA MET A 1 -5.22 6.62 7.64
C MET A 1 -6.10 5.51 8.19
N GLN A 2 -6.40 4.46 7.42
CA GLN A 2 -7.09 3.29 7.99
C GLN A 2 -6.10 2.63 8.94
N SER A 3 -6.22 2.94 10.23
CA SER A 3 -5.27 2.53 11.26
C SER A 3 -5.39 1.05 11.61
N GLU A 4 -6.56 0.46 11.34
CA GLU A 4 -6.86 -0.91 11.70
C GLU A 4 -7.40 -1.70 10.50
N LEU A 5 -7.03 -2.97 10.45
CA LEU A 5 -7.57 -3.99 9.57
C LEU A 5 -8.07 -5.16 10.42
N ILE A 6 -8.98 -5.97 9.87
CA ILE A 6 -9.31 -7.24 10.50
C ILE A 6 -8.16 -8.21 10.25
N ASN A 7 -7.57 -8.73 11.33
CA ASN A 7 -6.57 -9.77 11.23
C ASN A 7 -7.25 -11.10 10.82
N PRO A 8 -6.86 -11.71 9.70
CA PRO A 8 -7.53 -12.92 9.20
C PRO A 8 -7.31 -14.17 10.08
N HIS A 9 -6.26 -14.20 10.91
CA HIS A 9 -6.01 -15.31 11.84
C HIS A 9 -6.88 -15.24 13.10
N THR A 10 -7.21 -14.04 13.58
CA THR A 10 -7.95 -13.84 14.84
C THR A 10 -9.39 -13.39 14.64
N GLY A 11 -9.73 -12.84 13.46
CA GLY A 11 -11.02 -12.24 13.19
C GLY A 11 -11.27 -10.91 13.92
N THR A 12 -10.23 -10.30 14.50
CA THR A 12 -10.34 -9.08 15.31
C THR A 12 -9.62 -7.90 14.65
N PRO A 13 -9.99 -6.65 14.95
CA PRO A 13 -9.21 -5.48 14.58
C PRO A 13 -7.77 -5.57 15.11
N ALA A 14 -6.81 -5.16 14.29
CA ALA A 14 -5.40 -5.02 14.61
C ALA A 14 -4.79 -3.90 13.75
N PRO A 15 -3.62 -3.33 14.14
CA PRO A 15 -2.97 -2.31 13.34
C PRO A 15 -2.74 -2.77 11.90
N ALA A 16 -3.06 -1.91 10.93
CA ALA A 16 -2.99 -2.25 9.52
C ALA A 16 -1.58 -2.73 9.09
N GLY A 17 -0.53 -2.09 9.61
CA GLY A 17 0.85 -2.47 9.37
C GLY A 17 1.17 -3.89 9.84
N ASP A 18 0.71 -4.27 11.03
CA ASP A 18 0.94 -5.60 11.61
C ASP A 18 0.22 -6.69 10.80
N VAL A 19 -1.03 -6.42 10.38
CA VAL A 19 -1.80 -7.35 9.54
C VAL A 19 -1.14 -7.57 8.19
N VAL A 20 -0.66 -6.49 7.56
CA VAL A 20 0.02 -6.55 6.27
C VAL A 20 1.38 -7.24 6.37
N ALA A 21 2.15 -7.00 7.44
CA ALA A 21 3.41 -7.69 7.70
C ALA A 21 3.20 -9.20 7.88
N HIS A 22 2.15 -9.59 8.61
CA HIS A 22 1.80 -11.00 8.80
C HIS A 22 1.40 -11.67 7.48
N LEU A 23 0.64 -10.97 6.63
CA LEU A 23 0.30 -11.46 5.30
C LEU A 23 1.54 -11.64 4.42
N LEU A 24 2.47 -10.67 4.42
CA LEU A 24 3.73 -10.78 3.67
C LEU A 24 4.58 -11.96 4.14
N ALA A 25 4.71 -12.16 5.45
CA ALA A 25 5.41 -13.32 6.01
C ALA A 25 4.78 -14.64 5.56
N HIS A 26 3.44 -14.69 5.46
CA HIS A 26 2.72 -15.85 4.95
C HIS A 26 2.94 -16.09 3.44
N LEU A 27 3.03 -15.03 2.64
CA LEU A 27 3.23 -15.11 1.19
C LEU A 27 4.70 -15.28 0.78
N HIS A 28 5.66 -15.03 1.68
CA HIS A 28 7.10 -15.07 1.40
C HIS A 28 7.55 -16.34 0.65
N PRO A 29 7.11 -17.57 1.00
CA PRO A 29 7.51 -18.76 0.26
C PRO A 29 7.10 -18.72 -1.21
N VAL A 30 5.87 -18.29 -1.51
CA VAL A 30 5.32 -18.20 -2.87
C VAL A 30 5.99 -17.06 -3.64
N LEU A 31 6.20 -15.91 -3.00
CA LEU A 31 6.90 -14.78 -3.62
C LEU A 31 8.36 -15.11 -3.95
N THR A 32 9.00 -15.95 -3.14
CA THR A 32 10.36 -16.44 -3.40
C THR A 32 10.38 -17.43 -4.56
N GLU A 33 9.42 -18.37 -4.59
CA GLU A 33 9.27 -19.33 -5.69
C GLU A 33 9.11 -18.64 -7.06
N HIS A 34 8.38 -17.53 -7.10
CA HIS A 34 8.14 -16.75 -8.30
C HIS A 34 9.15 -15.61 -8.54
N ALA A 35 10.16 -15.45 -7.68
CA ALA A 35 11.12 -14.33 -7.72
C ALA A 35 10.46 -12.92 -7.72
N GLU A 36 9.30 -12.80 -7.09
CA GLU A 36 8.51 -11.56 -7.00
C GLU A 36 8.78 -10.79 -5.69
N HIS A 37 9.44 -11.42 -4.72
CA HIS A 37 9.68 -10.86 -3.40
C HIS A 37 10.33 -9.46 -3.44
N GLU A 38 11.40 -9.31 -4.23
CA GLU A 38 12.13 -8.04 -4.38
C GLU A 38 11.28 -6.92 -5.02
N THR A 39 10.21 -7.27 -5.73
CA THR A 39 9.28 -6.30 -6.32
C THR A 39 8.14 -5.96 -5.37
N VAL A 40 7.59 -6.95 -4.67
CA VAL A 40 6.37 -6.79 -3.86
C VAL A 40 6.65 -6.08 -2.55
N GLU A 41 7.75 -6.41 -1.86
CA GLU A 41 8.03 -5.84 -0.53
C GLU A 41 8.26 -4.31 -0.54
N PRO A 42 9.01 -3.73 -1.49
CA PRO A 42 9.17 -2.27 -1.58
C PRO A 42 7.85 -1.54 -1.87
N VAL A 43 7.02 -2.10 -2.77
CA VAL A 43 5.72 -1.51 -3.12
C VAL A 43 4.80 -1.47 -1.91
N LEU A 44 4.73 -2.57 -1.15
CA LEU A 44 3.88 -2.64 0.04
C LEU A 44 4.39 -1.72 1.16
N THR A 45 5.70 -1.64 1.33
CA THR A 45 6.35 -0.71 2.28
C THR A 45 6.00 0.73 1.95
N SER A 46 6.10 1.13 0.67
CA SER A 46 5.71 2.48 0.22
C SER A 46 4.22 2.75 0.46
N ILE A 47 3.33 1.79 0.19
CA ILE A 47 1.89 1.96 0.46
C ILE A 47 1.61 2.16 1.96
N LEU A 48 2.31 1.46 2.84
CA LEU A 48 2.14 1.60 4.29
C LEU A 48 2.66 2.95 4.81
N GLN A 49 3.78 3.45 4.27
CA GLN A 49 4.40 4.70 4.71
C GLN A 49 3.76 5.94 4.08
N GLU A 50 3.49 5.90 2.78
CA GLU A 50 3.08 7.06 1.97
C GLU A 50 1.57 7.05 1.67
N GLY A 51 0.90 5.93 1.92
CA GLY A 51 -0.50 5.72 1.57
C GLY A 51 -0.71 5.29 0.11
N THR A 52 -1.95 4.94 -0.21
CA THR A 52 -2.32 4.42 -1.54
C THR A 52 -2.32 5.52 -2.62
N GLY A 53 -2.33 5.14 -3.89
CA GLY A 53 -2.53 6.10 -5.00
C GLY A 53 -3.79 6.94 -4.84
N ALA A 54 -4.88 6.34 -4.35
CA ALA A 54 -6.12 7.07 -4.04
C ALA A 54 -5.96 8.07 -2.88
N HIS A 55 -5.08 7.79 -1.91
CA HIS A 55 -4.73 8.76 -0.86
C HIS A 55 -4.06 9.99 -1.47
N ARG A 56 -3.04 9.78 -2.32
CA ARG A 56 -2.32 10.85 -3.03
C ARG A 56 -3.24 11.66 -3.94
N GLN A 57 -4.09 11.00 -4.72
CA GLN A 57 -5.07 11.66 -5.60
C GLN A 57 -6.04 12.54 -4.80
N ARG A 58 -6.61 12.04 -3.70
CA ARG A 58 -7.51 12.83 -2.84
C ARG A 58 -6.80 14.01 -2.18
N GLN A 59 -5.52 13.85 -1.84
CA GLN A 59 -4.71 14.95 -1.32
C GLN A 59 -4.50 16.02 -2.40
N ALA A 60 -4.13 15.61 -3.62
CA ALA A 60 -3.98 16.51 -4.77
C ALA A 60 -5.28 17.28 -5.06
N CYS A 61 -6.44 16.60 -5.11
CA CYS A 61 -7.74 17.27 -5.31
C CYS A 61 -8.03 18.38 -4.28
N ARG A 62 -7.62 18.18 -3.02
CA ARG A 62 -7.88 19.12 -1.93
C ARG A 62 -6.99 20.36 -2.01
N THR A 63 -5.77 20.20 -2.55
CA THR A 63 -4.81 21.29 -2.71
C THR A 63 -5.08 22.07 -3.98
N GLU A 64 -5.27 21.36 -5.10
CA GLU A 64 -5.55 21.92 -6.41
C GLU A 64 -6.62 21.07 -7.09
N ASN A 65 -7.81 21.64 -7.31
CA ASN A 65 -8.91 20.96 -8.00
C ASN A 65 -8.68 20.92 -9.52
N ASN A 66 -7.48 20.49 -9.94
CA ASN A 66 -7.03 20.39 -11.31
C ASN A 66 -6.77 18.93 -11.66
N LEU A 67 -7.45 18.44 -12.71
CA LEU A 67 -7.34 17.05 -13.16
C LEU A 67 -5.91 16.65 -13.53
N SER A 68 -5.11 17.58 -14.07
CA SER A 68 -3.71 17.31 -14.43
C SER A 68 -2.87 17.00 -13.18
N THR A 69 -3.02 17.79 -12.12
CA THR A 69 -2.33 17.57 -10.84
C THR A 69 -2.74 16.23 -10.20
N ILE A 70 -4.02 15.88 -10.29
CA ILE A 70 -4.55 14.61 -9.79
C ILE A 70 -4.00 13.42 -10.60
N LEU A 71 -3.93 13.56 -11.93
CA LEU A 71 -3.37 12.54 -12.81
C LEU A 71 -1.88 12.32 -12.53
N HIS A 72 -1.12 13.39 -12.32
CA HIS A 72 0.30 13.30 -11.99
C HIS A 72 0.52 12.58 -10.65
N ALA A 73 -0.34 12.83 -9.64
CA ALA A 73 -0.29 12.13 -8.36
C ALA A 73 -0.69 10.64 -8.43
N ALA A 74 -1.39 10.24 -9.50
CA ALA A 74 -1.84 8.87 -9.74
C ALA A 74 -0.75 7.99 -10.36
N LEU A 75 0.10 8.58 -11.20
CA LEU A 75 1.13 7.86 -11.90
C LEU A 75 2.25 7.49 -10.92
N PRO A 76 2.77 6.24 -10.97
CA PRO A 76 4.01 5.93 -10.29
C PRO A 76 5.12 6.82 -10.87
N ALA A 77 6.09 7.20 -10.05
CA ALA A 77 7.31 7.83 -10.54
C ALA A 77 8.04 6.81 -11.43
N THR A 78 7.78 6.86 -12.73
CA THR A 78 8.59 6.14 -13.72
C THR A 78 9.97 6.79 -13.76
N PRO A 79 11.06 6.01 -13.64
CA PRO A 79 12.41 6.52 -13.89
C PRO A 79 12.61 6.97 -15.34
#